data_AF-X1DL40-F1
#
_entry.id   AF-X1DL40-F1
#
_cell.length_a   1.000
_cell.length_b   1.000
_cell.length_c   1.000
_cell.angle_alpha   90.00
_cell.angle_beta   90.00
_cell.angle_gamma   90.00
#
_symmetry.space_group_name_H-M   'P 1'
#
loop_
_entity.id
_entity.type
_entity.pdbx_description
1 polymer ?
#
loop_
_entity_poly.entity_id
_entity_poly.type
_entity_poly.pdbx_seq_one_letter_code
_entity_poly.pdbx_strand_id
1 'polypeptide(L)'
;MPARGEIKVEKYMPSSRNISFKKKIWVDVGGYPEDMDYGEDMKFDFNIKAADYRIRFNPDAVVYWKMRENPAQIFWQFFRYAKGDAMGRMYPVRHLIRFSAFLTLLIILISAFCLNKWILIILAPLFVVYVFKPYSKLVKDWSSNESCSFYGVEKFLSILFIPLLLIQIDLSKMCGYIYSLFKKIIKD
;
A
#
# COMPACT_ATOMS: atom_id res chain seq x y z
N MET A 1 -1.07 -9.20 -2.06
CA MET A 1 -0.56 -9.19 -0.67
C MET A 1 0.87 -9.76 -0.64
N PRO A 2 1.68 -9.62 0.43
CA PRO A 2 2.91 -10.41 0.54
C PRO A 2 2.58 -11.91 0.53
N ALA A 3 3.39 -12.72 -0.16
CA ALA A 3 3.29 -14.18 -0.06
C ALA A 3 3.80 -14.66 1.31
N ARG A 4 3.44 -15.88 1.74
CA ARG A 4 3.85 -16.45 3.05
C ARG A 4 5.36 -16.31 3.30
N GLY A 5 6.20 -16.59 2.28
CA GLY A 5 7.65 -16.47 2.36
C GLY A 5 8.23 -15.05 2.29
N GLU A 6 7.42 -14.03 1.98
CA GLU A 6 7.87 -12.61 1.97
C GLU A 6 7.69 -11.93 3.33
N ILE A 7 7.01 -12.57 4.27
CA ILE A 7 6.67 -11.98 5.57
C ILE A 7 7.88 -12.06 6.50
N LYS A 8 8.47 -10.90 6.80
CA LYS A 8 9.49 -10.75 7.84
C LYS A 8 8.81 -10.61 9.19
N VAL A 9 8.92 -11.61 10.05
CA VAL A 9 8.19 -11.69 11.32
C VAL A 9 8.49 -10.49 12.22
N GLU A 10 9.73 -9.99 12.22
CA GLU A 10 10.11 -8.84 13.05
C GLU A 10 9.40 -7.54 12.62
N LYS A 11 9.13 -7.42 11.31
CA LYS A 11 8.49 -6.25 10.71
C LYS A 11 7.01 -6.44 10.44
N TYR A 12 6.45 -7.59 10.82
CA TYR A 12 5.05 -7.91 10.60
C TYR A 12 4.14 -6.95 11.38
N MET A 13 3.10 -6.47 10.71
CA MET A 13 1.98 -5.73 11.30
C MET A 13 0.73 -6.48 10.84
N PRO A 14 -0.11 -6.97 11.77
CA PRO A 14 -1.32 -7.70 11.42
C PRO A 14 -2.35 -6.75 10.79
N SER A 15 -3.47 -7.33 10.40
CA SER A 15 -4.64 -6.57 9.98
C SER A 15 -5.74 -7.01 10.92
N SER A 16 -6.56 -6.08 11.43
CA SER A 16 -7.62 -6.43 12.39
C SER A 16 -8.70 -7.36 11.84
N ARG A 17 -8.69 -7.65 10.53
CA ARG A 17 -9.44 -8.74 9.89
C ARG A 17 -9.13 -10.14 10.45
N ASN A 18 -7.93 -10.37 11.00
CA ASN A 18 -7.59 -11.63 11.67
C ASN A 18 -6.47 -11.41 12.69
N ILE A 19 -6.86 -11.13 13.93
CA ILE A 19 -5.94 -10.89 15.04
C ILE A 19 -6.54 -11.42 16.34
N SER A 20 -5.69 -11.91 17.24
CA SER A 20 -6.06 -12.19 18.63
C SER A 20 -5.02 -11.58 19.56
N PHE A 21 -5.48 -11.04 20.69
CA PHE A 21 -4.63 -10.41 21.70
C PHE A 21 -5.25 -10.55 23.08
N LYS A 22 -4.42 -10.45 24.12
CA LYS A 22 -4.90 -10.45 25.51
C LYS A 22 -5.59 -9.11 25.79
N LYS A 23 -6.72 -9.14 26.53
CA LYS A 23 -7.42 -7.92 26.97
C LYS A 23 -6.49 -6.94 27.70
N LYS A 24 -5.55 -7.45 28.49
CA LYS A 24 -4.52 -6.62 29.15
C LYS A 24 -3.74 -5.76 28.16
N ILE A 25 -3.26 -6.33 27.04
CA ILE A 25 -2.51 -5.58 26.02
C ILE A 25 -3.37 -4.45 25.45
N TRP A 26 -4.66 -4.73 25.17
CA TRP A 26 -5.58 -3.72 24.67
C TRP A 26 -5.75 -2.55 25.64
N VAL A 27 -5.92 -2.84 26.94
CA VAL A 27 -6.03 -1.79 27.98
C VAL A 27 -4.71 -1.00 28.08
N ASP A 28 -3.58 -1.70 28.11
CA ASP A 28 -2.26 -1.08 28.32
C ASP A 28 -1.88 -0.11 27.19
N VAL A 29 -2.30 -0.37 25.95
CA VAL A 29 -2.00 0.48 24.78
C VAL A 29 -3.10 1.49 24.45
N GLY A 30 -4.14 1.57 25.28
CA GLY A 30 -5.27 2.51 25.11
C GLY A 30 -6.32 2.10 24.08
N GLY A 31 -6.34 0.83 23.67
CA GLY A 31 -7.31 0.30 22.70
C GLY A 31 -7.13 0.83 21.28
N TYR A 32 -8.17 0.68 20.46
CA TYR A 32 -8.19 1.27 19.11
C TYR A 32 -8.46 2.77 19.23
N PRO A 33 -7.72 3.64 18.51
CA PRO A 33 -7.99 5.07 18.51
C PRO A 33 -9.38 5.37 17.95
N GLU A 34 -10.25 5.96 18.77
CA GLU A 34 -11.63 6.32 18.39
C GLU A 34 -11.71 7.66 17.66
N ASP A 35 -10.64 8.47 17.70
CA ASP A 35 -10.55 9.75 17.02
C ASP A 35 -10.19 9.62 15.52
N MET A 36 -9.88 8.40 15.05
CA MET A 36 -9.49 8.12 13.67
C MET A 36 -10.64 7.50 12.87
N ASP A 37 -11.03 8.15 11.76
CA ASP A 37 -12.04 7.60 10.84
C ASP A 37 -11.56 6.32 10.11
N TYR A 38 -10.24 6.17 9.94
CA TYR A 38 -9.59 5.07 9.21
C TYR A 38 -8.15 4.89 9.67
N GLY A 39 -7.66 3.65 9.64
CA GLY A 39 -6.27 3.30 9.99
C GLY A 39 -6.05 3.18 11.50
N GLU A 40 -7.13 3.17 12.27
CA GLU A 40 -7.18 2.86 13.69
C GLU A 40 -6.56 1.49 13.98
N ASP A 41 -6.76 0.52 13.08
CA ASP A 41 -6.20 -0.82 13.19
C ASP A 41 -4.68 -0.83 13.15
N MET A 42 -4.14 -0.16 12.15
CA MET A 42 -2.72 -0.01 11.96
C MET A 42 -2.10 0.80 13.09
N LYS A 43 -2.80 1.85 13.56
CA LYS A 43 -2.32 2.67 14.68
C LYS A 43 -2.27 1.87 15.97
N PHE A 44 -3.25 1.02 16.23
CA PHE A 44 -3.25 0.08 17.34
C PHE A 44 -2.01 -0.84 17.28
N ASP A 45 -1.68 -1.39 16.12
CA ASP A 45 -0.47 -2.21 15.96
C ASP A 45 0.83 -1.43 16.22
N PHE A 46 0.90 -0.16 15.79
CA PHE A 46 2.01 0.73 16.12
C PHE A 46 2.12 0.97 17.64
N ASN A 47 0.99 1.15 18.33
CA ASN A 47 0.98 1.34 19.78
C ASN A 47 1.42 0.07 20.53
N ILE A 48 1.00 -1.13 20.07
CA ILE A 48 1.49 -2.41 20.58
C ILE A 48 3.02 -2.50 20.46
N LYS A 49 3.58 -2.18 19.30
CA LYS A 49 5.04 -2.19 19.12
C LYS A 49 5.75 -1.12 19.96
N ALA A 50 5.16 0.06 20.10
CA ALA A 50 5.72 1.13 20.92
C ALA A 50 5.75 0.77 22.41
N ALA A 51 4.82 -0.07 22.87
CA ALA A 51 4.78 -0.64 24.21
C ALA A 51 5.66 -1.90 24.38
N ASP A 52 6.54 -2.20 23.42
CA ASP A 52 7.47 -3.34 23.41
C ASP A 52 6.79 -4.72 23.49
N TYR A 53 5.51 -4.80 23.09
CA TYR A 53 4.81 -6.07 22.99
C TYR A 53 5.21 -6.82 21.71
N ARG A 54 5.36 -8.14 21.84
CA ARG A 54 5.70 -9.03 20.72
C ARG A 54 4.46 -9.40 19.91
N ILE A 55 4.47 -9.05 18.63
CA ILE A 55 3.49 -9.53 17.64
C ILE A 55 4.02 -10.82 17.02
N ARG A 56 3.23 -11.90 17.10
CA ARG A 56 3.56 -13.19 16.44
C ARG A 56 2.67 -13.40 15.21
N PHE A 57 3.28 -13.86 14.13
CA PHE A 57 2.57 -14.25 12.91
C PHE A 57 2.28 -15.76 12.95
N ASN A 58 1.00 -16.15 12.83
CA ASN A 58 0.60 -17.54 12.62
C ASN A 58 0.23 -17.71 11.14
N PRO A 59 1.05 -18.39 10.32
CA PRO A 59 0.79 -18.51 8.89
C PRO A 59 -0.36 -19.46 8.54
N ASP A 60 -0.85 -20.26 9.50
CA ASP A 60 -1.95 -21.21 9.28
C ASP A 60 -3.31 -20.62 9.72
N ALA A 61 -3.31 -19.45 10.36
CA ALA A 61 -4.52 -18.67 10.65
C ALA A 61 -4.97 -17.91 9.39
N VAL A 62 -5.57 -18.62 8.44
CA VAL A 62 -6.00 -18.06 7.15
C VAL A 62 -7.45 -17.56 7.24
N VAL A 63 -7.69 -16.35 6.72
CA VAL A 63 -9.04 -15.82 6.46
C VAL A 63 -9.14 -15.36 5.02
N TYR A 64 -10.33 -15.49 4.44
CA TYR A 64 -10.61 -15.01 3.09
C TYR A 64 -11.13 -13.57 3.13
N TRP A 65 -10.64 -12.76 2.20
CA TRP A 65 -11.08 -11.38 2.05
C TRP A 65 -11.26 -11.08 0.57
N LYS A 66 -12.37 -10.42 0.24
CA LYS A 66 -12.69 -10.02 -1.13
C LYS A 66 -12.27 -8.57 -1.35
N MET A 67 -11.46 -8.34 -2.38
CA MET A 67 -11.07 -6.99 -2.79
C MET A 67 -12.25 -6.26 -3.43
N ARG A 68 -12.25 -4.93 -3.33
CA ARG A 68 -13.18 -4.08 -4.09
C ARG A 68 -12.97 -4.31 -5.58
N GLU A 69 -14.07 -4.43 -6.32
CA GLU A 69 -14.03 -4.76 -7.76
C GLU A 69 -13.98 -3.49 -8.63
N ASN A 70 -14.54 -2.39 -8.15
CA ASN A 70 -14.65 -1.16 -8.93
C ASN A 70 -13.43 -0.22 -8.72
N PRO A 71 -12.85 0.36 -9.80
CA PRO A 71 -11.75 1.32 -9.69
C PRO A 71 -12.03 2.48 -8.74
N ALA A 72 -13.22 3.08 -8.76
CA ALA A 72 -13.58 4.17 -7.86
C ALA A 72 -13.59 3.71 -6.39
N GLN A 73 -14.09 2.51 -6.12
CA GLN A 73 -14.05 1.95 -4.76
C GLN A 73 -12.63 1.68 -4.28
N ILE A 74 -11.76 1.17 -5.17
CA ILE A 74 -10.33 0.97 -4.90
C ILE A 74 -9.67 2.33 -4.61
N PHE A 75 -9.96 3.35 -5.42
CA PHE A 75 -9.45 4.70 -5.21
C PHE A 75 -9.83 5.24 -3.83
N TRP A 76 -11.10 5.17 -3.45
CA TRP A 76 -11.52 5.67 -2.13
C TRP A 76 -10.97 4.83 -0.97
N GLN A 77 -10.81 3.52 -1.16
CA GLN A 77 -10.19 2.66 -0.16
C GLN A 77 -8.75 3.09 0.15
N PHE A 78 -7.91 3.24 -0.88
CA PHE A 78 -6.52 3.63 -0.68
C PHE A 78 -6.35 5.10 -0.24
N PHE A 79 -7.29 5.97 -0.62
CA PHE A 79 -7.34 7.36 -0.16
C PHE A 79 -7.55 7.39 1.35
N ARG A 80 -8.53 6.62 1.85
CA ARG A 80 -8.85 6.51 3.27
C ARG A 80 -7.68 5.92 4.07
N TYR A 81 -7.02 4.90 3.54
CA TYR A 81 -5.82 4.34 4.17
C TYR A 81 -4.70 5.38 4.31
N ALA A 82 -4.39 6.13 3.25
CA ALA A 82 -3.33 7.15 3.31
C ALA A 82 -3.72 8.38 4.15
N LYS A 83 -5.01 8.73 4.20
CA LYS A 83 -5.54 9.73 5.13
C LYS A 83 -5.28 9.32 6.58
N GLY A 84 -5.57 8.05 6.91
CA GLY A 84 -5.28 7.43 8.20
C GLY A 84 -3.78 7.40 8.52
N ASP A 85 -2.94 7.05 7.54
CA ASP A 85 -1.48 7.08 7.68
C ASP A 85 -0.97 8.46 8.12
N ALA A 86 -1.41 9.53 7.45
CA ALA A 86 -1.04 10.89 7.81
C ALA A 86 -1.52 11.28 9.22
N MET A 87 -2.77 10.96 9.56
CA MET A 87 -3.36 11.26 10.86
C MET A 87 -2.63 10.52 12.00
N GLY A 88 -2.36 9.23 11.82
CA GLY A 88 -1.66 8.38 12.79
C GLY A 88 -0.14 8.53 12.81
N ARG A 89 0.44 9.37 11.92
CA ARG A 89 1.88 9.53 11.66
C ARG A 89 2.57 8.21 11.28
N MET A 90 1.88 7.38 10.51
CA MET A 90 2.34 6.06 10.09
C MET A 90 3.01 6.11 8.71
N TYR A 91 4.08 5.33 8.56
CA TYR A 91 4.82 5.18 7.31
C TYR A 91 5.22 6.47 6.55
N PRO A 92 5.69 7.54 7.20
CA PRO A 92 6.01 8.80 6.53
C PRO A 92 7.05 8.61 5.41
N VAL A 93 8.06 7.77 5.64
CA VAL A 93 9.10 7.45 4.63
C VAL A 93 8.51 6.82 3.37
N ARG A 94 7.48 5.97 3.48
CA ARG A 94 6.85 5.35 2.30
C ARG A 94 6.10 6.38 1.46
N HIS A 95 5.50 7.38 2.10
CA HIS A 95 4.83 8.48 1.41
C HIS A 95 5.85 9.43 0.79
N LEU A 96 6.93 9.76 1.50
CA LEU A 96 8.03 10.57 0.96
C LEU A 96 8.62 9.97 -0.32
N ILE A 97 8.93 8.66 -0.32
CA ILE A 97 9.45 7.95 -1.50
C ILE A 97 8.46 8.05 -2.68
N ARG A 98 7.15 7.96 -2.41
CA ARG A 98 6.12 8.08 -3.43
C ARG A 98 6.08 9.49 -4.02
N PHE A 99 6.07 10.52 -3.17
CA PHE A 99 6.11 11.91 -3.63
C PHE A 99 7.39 12.20 -4.42
N SER A 100 8.55 11.73 -3.96
CA SER A 100 9.81 11.91 -4.68
C SER A 100 9.82 11.20 -6.04
N ALA A 101 9.19 10.03 -6.16
CA ALA A 101 9.09 9.31 -7.43
C ALA A 101 8.27 10.09 -8.47
N PHE A 102 7.12 10.64 -8.08
CA PHE A 102 6.28 11.46 -8.97
C PHE A 102 6.93 12.81 -9.30
N LEU A 103 7.63 13.43 -8.35
CA LEU A 103 8.41 14.63 -8.61
C LEU A 103 9.55 14.35 -9.60
N THR A 104 10.26 13.24 -9.44
CA THR A 104 11.32 12.81 -10.36
C THR A 104 10.75 12.58 -11.77
N LEU A 105 9.59 11.92 -11.87
CA LEU A 105 8.90 11.74 -13.14
C LEU A 105 8.59 13.09 -13.80
N LEU A 106 8.05 14.05 -13.05
CA LEU A 106 7.76 15.40 -13.57
C LEU A 106 9.01 16.11 -14.06
N ILE A 107 10.12 16.06 -13.30
CA ILE A 107 11.40 16.66 -13.69
C ILE A 107 11.93 16.05 -14.99
N ILE A 108 11.85 14.72 -15.14
CA ILE A 108 12.28 14.03 -16.36
C ILE A 108 11.43 14.47 -17.56
N LEU A 109 10.11 14.56 -17.41
CA LEU A 109 9.21 14.98 -18.48
C LEU A 109 9.47 16.44 -18.92
N ILE A 110 9.64 17.34 -17.96
CA ILE A 110 9.97 18.75 -18.24
C ILE A 110 11.35 18.84 -18.91
N SER A 111 12.35 18.13 -18.40
CA SER A 111 13.70 18.13 -18.98
C SER A 111 13.71 17.56 -20.39
N ALA A 112 12.93 16.51 -20.66
CA ALA A 112 12.80 15.95 -21.99
C ALA A 112 12.14 16.92 -22.98
N PHE A 113 11.15 17.69 -22.52
CA PHE A 113 10.47 18.70 -23.32
C PHE A 113 11.34 19.93 -23.60
N CYS A 114 12.01 20.45 -22.57
CA CYS A 114 12.79 21.69 -22.67
C CYS A 114 14.20 21.50 -23.24
N LEU A 115 14.83 20.35 -23.00
CA LEU A 115 16.25 20.13 -23.32
C LEU A 115 16.43 19.10 -24.44
N ASN A 116 16.01 17.86 -24.21
CA ASN A 116 16.25 16.77 -25.16
C ASN A 116 15.34 15.56 -24.92
N LYS A 117 14.58 15.13 -25.94
CA LYS A 117 13.71 13.95 -25.89
C LYS A 117 14.41 12.65 -25.52
N TRP A 118 15.72 12.51 -25.75
CA TRP A 118 16.50 11.32 -25.37
C TRP A 118 16.54 11.09 -23.86
N ILE A 119 16.29 12.12 -23.04
CA ILE A 119 16.16 11.99 -21.57
C ILE A 119 15.04 11.00 -21.19
N LEU A 120 14.03 10.79 -22.04
CA LEU A 120 12.96 9.81 -21.81
C LEU A 120 13.47 8.38 -21.69
N ILE A 121 14.68 8.05 -22.20
CA ILE A 121 15.25 6.71 -22.07
C ILE A 121 15.44 6.29 -20.60
N ILE A 122 15.60 7.25 -19.69
CA ILE A 122 15.71 7.02 -18.24
C ILE A 122 14.41 6.43 -17.67
N LEU A 123 13.25 6.70 -18.29
CA LEU A 123 11.97 6.17 -17.82
C LEU A 123 11.87 4.65 -17.96
N ALA A 124 12.57 4.03 -18.92
CA ALA A 124 12.51 2.58 -19.14
C ALA A 124 12.99 1.77 -17.92
N PRO A 125 14.22 1.95 -17.39
CA PRO A 125 14.65 1.21 -16.20
C PRO A 125 13.83 1.58 -14.95
N LEU A 126 13.41 2.83 -14.80
CA LEU A 126 12.55 3.25 -13.68
C LEU A 126 11.18 2.56 -13.72
N PHE A 127 10.60 2.45 -14.91
CA PHE A 127 9.34 1.75 -15.11
C PHE A 127 9.48 0.27 -14.78
N VAL A 128 10.57 -0.38 -15.23
CA VAL A 128 10.85 -1.78 -14.88
C VAL A 128 10.91 -1.96 -13.36
N VAL A 129 11.63 -1.11 -12.64
CA VAL A 129 11.69 -1.17 -11.17
C VAL A 129 10.30 -0.98 -10.53
N TYR A 130 9.49 -0.05 -11.05
CA TYR A 130 8.15 0.24 -10.55
C TYR A 130 7.21 -0.97 -10.65
N VAL A 131 7.23 -1.68 -11.77
CA VAL A 131 6.32 -2.79 -12.07
C VAL A 131 6.86 -4.18 -11.71
N PHE A 132 8.16 -4.30 -11.44
CA PHE A 132 8.85 -5.58 -11.21
C PHE A 132 8.16 -6.45 -10.16
N LYS A 133 7.87 -5.88 -8.99
CA LYS A 133 7.29 -6.66 -7.87
C LYS A 133 5.84 -7.11 -8.14
N PRO A 134 4.93 -6.24 -8.63
CA PRO A 134 3.60 -6.66 -9.08
C PRO A 134 3.62 -7.76 -10.14
N TYR A 135 4.48 -7.65 -11.16
CA TYR A 135 4.58 -8.68 -12.20
C TYR A 135 5.20 -9.98 -11.71
N SER A 136 6.24 -9.92 -10.86
CA SER A 136 6.82 -11.12 -10.24
C SER A 136 5.76 -11.91 -9.47
N LYS A 137 4.78 -11.23 -8.86
CA LYS A 137 3.64 -11.87 -8.19
C LYS A 137 2.64 -12.45 -9.16
N LEU A 138 2.27 -11.69 -10.19
CA LEU A 138 1.36 -12.16 -11.24
C LEU A 138 1.85 -13.47 -11.88
N VAL A 139 3.15 -13.54 -12.22
CA VAL A 139 3.76 -14.74 -12.81
C VAL A 139 3.71 -15.94 -11.86
N LYS A 140 3.97 -15.72 -10.57
CA LYS A 140 3.86 -16.77 -9.55
C LYS A 140 2.42 -17.27 -9.43
N ASP A 141 1.46 -16.36 -9.32
CA ASP A 141 0.05 -16.69 -9.16
C ASP A 141 -0.49 -17.46 -10.38
N TRP A 142 -0.06 -17.13 -11.60
CA TRP A 142 -0.40 -17.90 -12.81
C TRP A 142 0.18 -19.32 -12.83
N SER A 143 1.33 -19.54 -12.18
CA SER A 143 1.99 -20.84 -12.15
C SER A 143 1.47 -21.78 -11.07
N SER A 144 0.92 -21.23 -9.98
CA SER A 144 0.61 -21.99 -8.76
C SER A 144 -0.88 -22.28 -8.54
N ASN A 145 -1.78 -21.69 -9.33
CA ASN A 145 -3.21 -21.69 -9.03
C ASN A 145 -4.00 -22.43 -10.12
N GLU A 146 -4.09 -23.76 -10.01
CA GLU A 146 -4.85 -24.61 -10.95
C GLU A 146 -6.35 -24.26 -11.00
N SER A 147 -6.89 -23.66 -9.93
CA SER A 147 -8.30 -23.27 -9.82
C SER A 147 -8.67 -22.00 -10.61
N CYS A 148 -7.70 -21.21 -11.06
CA CYS A 148 -7.92 -20.02 -11.89
C CYS A 148 -7.15 -20.16 -13.20
N SER A 149 -7.70 -20.93 -14.14
CA SER A 149 -7.18 -20.99 -15.50
C SER A 149 -7.44 -19.66 -16.20
N PHE A 150 -6.42 -18.81 -16.29
CA PHE A 150 -6.47 -17.59 -17.09
C PHE A 150 -6.21 -17.91 -18.56
N TYR A 151 -7.15 -17.58 -19.45
CA TYR A 151 -6.93 -17.67 -20.89
C TYR A 151 -6.02 -16.53 -21.39
N GLY A 152 -5.57 -16.61 -22.64
CA GLY A 152 -4.56 -15.70 -23.19
C GLY A 152 -4.95 -14.21 -23.12
N VAL A 153 -6.25 -13.91 -23.24
CA VAL A 153 -6.78 -12.53 -23.19
C VAL A 153 -6.67 -11.96 -21.78
N GLU A 154 -7.05 -12.72 -20.76
CA GLU A 154 -7.00 -12.29 -19.36
C GLU A 154 -5.56 -12.08 -18.89
N LYS A 155 -4.63 -12.90 -19.38
CA LYS A 155 -3.20 -12.69 -19.12
C LYS A 155 -2.71 -11.37 -19.73
N PHE A 156 -3.09 -11.10 -20.98
CA PHE A 156 -2.76 -9.85 -21.65
C PHE A 156 -3.38 -8.62 -20.96
N LEU A 157 -4.67 -8.69 -20.60
CA LEU A 157 -5.35 -7.63 -19.87
C LEU A 157 -4.69 -7.37 -18.51
N SER A 158 -4.27 -8.43 -17.79
CA SER A 158 -3.55 -8.28 -16.52
C SER A 158 -2.23 -7.54 -16.69
N ILE A 159 -1.49 -7.81 -17.77
CA ILE A 159 -0.25 -7.08 -18.09
C ILE A 159 -0.57 -5.61 -18.37
N LEU A 160 -1.60 -5.33 -19.17
CA LEU A 160 -1.96 -3.95 -19.52
C LEU A 160 -2.46 -3.13 -18.32
N PHE A 161 -3.28 -3.72 -17.46
CA PHE A 161 -3.96 -2.99 -16.38
C PHE A 161 -3.15 -2.84 -15.09
N ILE A 162 -2.12 -3.67 -14.84
CA ILE A 162 -1.29 -3.54 -13.62
C ILE A 162 -0.68 -2.14 -13.50
N PRO A 163 0.03 -1.59 -14.50
CA PRO A 163 0.62 -0.25 -14.37
C PRO A 163 -0.43 0.83 -14.11
N LEU A 164 -1.58 0.76 -14.78
CA LEU A 164 -2.70 1.69 -14.60
C LEU A 164 -3.25 1.64 -13.18
N LEU A 165 -3.44 0.43 -12.64
CA LEU A 165 -3.91 0.21 -11.28
C LEU A 165 -2.90 0.74 -10.25
N LEU A 166 -1.59 0.52 -10.46
CA LEU A 166 -0.55 1.02 -9.56
C LEU A 166 -0.55 2.55 -9.50
N ILE A 167 -0.58 3.21 -10.67
CA ILE A 167 -0.64 4.68 -10.75
C ILE A 167 -1.88 5.20 -10.03
N GLN A 168 -3.04 4.58 -10.27
CA GLN A 168 -4.29 4.96 -9.61
C GLN A 168 -4.20 4.82 -8.08
N ILE A 169 -3.62 3.72 -7.59
CA ILE A 169 -3.42 3.49 -6.15
C ILE A 169 -2.45 4.51 -5.55
N ASP A 170 -1.37 4.84 -6.24
CA ASP A 170 -0.39 5.81 -5.75
C ASP A 170 -0.97 7.23 -5.73
N LEU A 171 -1.68 7.64 -6.78
CA LEU A 171 -2.40 8.92 -6.82
C LEU A 171 -3.44 9.01 -5.69
N SER A 172 -4.23 7.96 -5.52
CA SER A 172 -5.19 7.84 -4.41
C SER A 172 -4.53 8.06 -3.05
N LYS A 173 -3.38 7.41 -2.80
CA LYS A 173 -2.63 7.57 -1.55
C LYS A 173 -2.08 8.98 -1.39
N MET A 174 -1.51 9.56 -2.44
CA MET A 174 -0.98 10.92 -2.40
C MET A 174 -2.08 11.93 -2.05
N CYS A 175 -3.24 11.84 -2.71
CA CYS A 175 -4.41 12.68 -2.44
C CYS A 175 -4.90 12.50 -0.99
N GLY A 176 -5.02 11.27 -0.51
CA GLY A 176 -5.45 10.98 0.86
C GLY A 176 -4.51 11.53 1.92
N TYR A 177 -3.20 11.36 1.70
CA TYR A 177 -2.16 11.86 2.60
C TYR A 177 -2.16 13.40 2.66
N ILE A 178 -2.15 14.06 1.48
CA ILE A 178 -2.20 15.53 1.37
C ILE A 178 -3.46 16.09 2.05
N TYR A 179 -4.63 15.52 1.77
CA TYR A 179 -5.90 15.96 2.35
C TYR A 179 -5.85 15.98 3.89
N SER A 180 -5.28 14.94 4.49
CA SER A 180 -5.16 14.83 5.94
C SER A 180 -4.18 15.87 6.52
N LEU A 181 -3.05 16.13 5.84
CA LEU A 181 -2.11 17.17 6.24
C LEU A 181 -2.74 18.56 6.22
N PHE A 182 -3.47 18.91 5.16
CA PHE A 182 -4.18 20.19 5.08
C PHE A 182 -5.28 20.33 6.12
N LYS A 183 -6.09 19.28 6.33
CA LYS A 183 -7.15 19.29 7.34
C LYS A 183 -6.60 19.52 8.75
N LYS A 184 -5.38 19.05 9.02
CA LYS A 184 -4.70 19.30 10.29
C LYS A 184 -4.28 20.76 10.42
N ILE A 185 -3.66 21.33 9.39
CA ILE A 185 -3.23 22.75 9.36
C ILE A 185 -4.41 23.71 9.57
N ILE A 186 -5.61 23.38 9.07
CA ILE A 186 -6.80 24.24 9.21
C ILE A 186 -7.43 24.15 10.62
N LYS A 187 -7.18 23.06 11.35
CA LYS A 187 -7.73 22.84 12.70
C LYS A 187 -6.84 23.37 13.82
N ASP A 188 -5.55 23.57 13.54
CA ASP A 188 -4.55 24.16 14.43
C ASP A 188 -4.49 25.69 14.23
#